data_AF-A0A8S4GEP9-F1
#
_entry.id   AF-A0A8S4GEP9-F1
#
_cell.length_a   1.000
_cell.length_b   1.000
_cell.length_c   1.000
_cell.angle_alpha   90.00
_cell.angle_beta   90.00
_cell.angle_gamma   90.00
#
_symmetry.space_group_name_H-M   'P 1'
#
loop_
_entity.id
_entity.type
_entity.pdbx_description
1 polymer ?
#
loop_
_entity_poly.entity_id
_entity_poly.type
_entity_poly.pdbx_seq_one_letter_code
_entity_poly.pdbx_strand_id
1 'polypeptide(L)'
;MAPVNVPCYNKWNRPPTSVYEDNYGYGINFYQPMIDYINAKEQGIHSKPPHLPWNNERGLEKYRFDKPIRAYSQEDVNRISHDISEQAKRDLNDFRVAKRSAFSVVQTAAAANVSKHVGAESVTVKNKKKKVDREKIKTERQKKRMEEIEREVSSLQAEMNVGAELRGKAATYRGKSANAIAQSLLDESRRNISDGQIRHMDSQQVRNILDKRIAKFSKSSEDLSKISSSSSVSMRQSQRNESSYSESFSESMRSVRATSPRTCIVRIHTEIPIIDDSYLQRLHELKQTLAELDQLNMSLMFSKSKQTSIEIEQLNARVVEAETKLKTEITRIKKKLQIQITELELSLDVANKTNIDLQKTIKKQSLQLTEIQSHYDEVQRQLQVTLDQYGVAQRRIQSLTGEVEEIRGNYEQALRAKR
;
A
#
# COMPACT_ATOMS: atom_id res chain seq x y z
N MET A 1 19.20 -2.93 23.49
CA MET A 1 17.93 -2.22 23.75
C MET A 1 17.48 -2.60 25.15
N ALA A 2 17.28 -1.61 26.02
CA ALA A 2 16.83 -1.84 27.40
C ALA A 2 15.43 -2.47 27.43
N PRO A 3 15.11 -3.30 28.44
CA PRO A 3 13.78 -3.88 28.57
C PRO A 3 12.74 -2.79 28.83
N VAL A 4 11.71 -2.75 28.00
CA VAL A 4 10.60 -1.79 28.09
C VAL A 4 9.80 -2.10 29.35
N ASN A 5 9.83 -1.18 30.30
CA ASN A 5 9.05 -1.25 31.53
C ASN A 5 7.59 -0.96 31.20
N VAL A 6 6.74 -1.99 31.26
CA VAL A 6 5.30 -1.87 30.99
C VAL A 6 4.59 -1.46 32.28
N PRO A 7 3.73 -0.43 32.29
CA PRO A 7 3.09 0.05 33.51
C PRO A 7 2.24 -1.04 34.17
N CYS A 8 2.45 -1.18 35.48
CA CYS A 8 1.81 -2.11 36.38
C CYS A 8 0.31 -1.81 36.56
N TYR A 9 -0.55 -2.62 35.96
CA TYR A 9 -1.94 -2.79 36.41
C TYR A 9 -2.01 -3.97 37.38
N ASN A 10 -2.06 -3.63 38.66
CA ASN A 10 -2.21 -4.55 39.78
C ASN A 10 -3.54 -5.32 39.70
N LYS A 11 -3.45 -6.65 39.86
CA LYS A 11 -4.48 -7.68 40.21
C LYS A 11 -4.58 -8.89 39.28
N TRP A 12 -3.51 -9.29 38.60
CA TRP A 12 -3.40 -10.68 38.13
C TRP A 12 -2.00 -11.24 38.41
N ASN A 13 -1.87 -11.93 39.55
CA ASN A 13 -0.66 -12.66 39.96
C ASN A 13 -0.61 -14.09 39.40
N ARG A 14 -1.31 -14.38 38.29
CA ARG A 14 -1.06 -15.63 37.58
C ARG A 14 0.15 -15.41 36.68
N PRO A 15 1.15 -16.31 36.68
CA PRO A 15 2.20 -16.24 35.68
C PRO A 15 1.54 -16.13 34.30
N PRO A 16 2.11 -15.33 33.37
CA PRO A 16 1.55 -15.19 32.03
C PRO A 16 1.22 -16.57 31.47
N THR A 17 0.19 -16.63 30.63
CA THR A 17 -0.44 -17.82 30.02
C THR A 17 0.50 -18.87 29.41
N SER A 18 1.81 -18.64 29.40
CA SER A 18 2.89 -19.62 29.21
C SER A 18 2.63 -20.96 29.93
N VAL A 19 2.08 -20.97 31.15
CA VAL A 19 1.78 -22.25 31.85
C VAL A 19 0.71 -23.10 31.14
N TYR A 20 -0.14 -22.50 30.30
CA TYR A 20 -1.16 -23.19 29.52
C TYR A 20 -0.84 -23.30 28.03
N GLU A 21 0.12 -22.54 27.51
CA GLU A 21 0.63 -22.74 26.13
C GLU A 21 1.18 -24.17 25.98
N ASP A 22 1.85 -24.66 27.02
CA ASP A 22 2.44 -25.99 27.05
C ASP A 22 1.40 -27.11 27.09
N ASN A 23 0.18 -26.86 27.61
CA ASN A 23 -0.87 -27.87 27.71
C ASN A 23 -1.38 -28.33 26.34
N TYR A 24 -1.35 -27.47 25.32
CA TYR A 24 -1.79 -27.83 23.98
C TYR A 24 -0.78 -28.78 23.32
N GLY A 25 0.51 -28.44 23.35
CA GLY A 25 1.59 -29.30 22.85
C GLY A 25 1.70 -30.62 23.62
N TYR A 26 1.44 -30.56 24.92
CA TYR A 26 1.39 -31.71 25.79
C TYR A 26 0.21 -32.65 25.47
N GLY A 27 -1.01 -32.12 25.34
CA GLY A 27 -2.20 -32.89 25.01
C GLY A 27 -2.14 -33.51 23.62
N ILE A 28 -1.67 -32.78 22.62
CA ILE A 28 -1.58 -33.32 21.26
C ILE A 28 -0.52 -34.41 21.15
N ASN A 29 0.66 -34.26 21.77
CA ASN A 29 1.70 -35.30 21.80
C ASN A 29 1.23 -36.56 22.55
N PHE A 30 0.29 -36.42 23.49
CA PHE A 30 -0.33 -37.53 24.21
C PHE A 30 -1.33 -38.31 23.34
N TYR A 31 -2.21 -37.62 22.60
CA TYR A 31 -3.28 -38.26 21.83
C TYR A 31 -2.91 -38.61 20.38
N GLN A 32 -1.92 -37.94 19.79
CA GLN A 32 -1.55 -38.09 18.38
C GLN A 32 -1.19 -39.53 18.00
N PRO A 33 -0.39 -40.30 18.77
CA PRO A 33 -0.11 -41.70 18.43
C PRO A 33 -1.37 -42.57 18.37
N MET A 34 -2.35 -42.30 19.23
CA MET A 34 -3.63 -43.01 19.25
C MET A 34 -4.50 -42.65 18.05
N ILE A 35 -4.54 -41.37 17.67
CA ILE A 35 -5.23 -40.90 16.47
C ILE A 35 -4.62 -41.55 15.22
N ASP A 36 -3.29 -41.58 15.12
CA ASP A 36 -2.57 -42.20 14.00
C ASP A 36 -2.84 -43.72 13.95
N TYR A 37 -2.91 -44.39 15.11
CA TYR A 37 -3.27 -45.81 15.22
C TYR A 37 -4.70 -46.09 14.73
N ILE A 38 -5.68 -45.28 15.16
CA ILE A 38 -7.08 -45.40 14.74
C ILE A 38 -7.19 -45.21 13.22
N ASN A 39 -6.57 -44.16 12.68
CA ASN A 39 -6.55 -43.90 11.25
C ASN A 39 -5.93 -45.06 10.46
N ALA A 40 -4.80 -45.60 10.93
CA ALA A 40 -4.16 -46.75 10.29
C ALA A 40 -5.05 -48.01 10.33
N LYS A 41 -5.73 -48.23 11.46
CA LYS A 41 -6.67 -49.35 11.62
C LYS A 41 -7.88 -49.23 10.70
N GLU A 42 -8.46 -48.04 10.55
CA GLU A 42 -9.56 -47.78 9.61
C GLU A 42 -9.14 -48.03 8.16
N GLN A 43 -7.88 -47.75 7.82
CA GLN A 43 -7.30 -48.03 6.50
C GLN A 43 -6.90 -49.51 6.32
N GLY A 44 -7.13 -50.37 7.31
CA GLY A 44 -6.77 -51.80 7.26
C GLY A 44 -5.28 -52.08 7.43
N ILE A 45 -4.48 -51.09 7.83
CA ILE A 45 -3.05 -51.25 8.08
C ILE A 45 -2.88 -51.85 9.49
N HIS A 46 -2.22 -53.00 9.58
CA HIS A 46 -1.97 -53.66 10.86
C HIS A 46 -0.91 -52.88 11.67
N SER A 47 -1.37 -52.00 12.55
CA SER A 47 -0.54 -51.23 13.49
C SER A 47 -0.64 -51.83 14.90
N LYS A 48 0.43 -51.68 15.72
CA LYS A 48 0.39 -52.06 17.14
C LYS A 48 -0.23 -50.90 17.95
N PRO A 49 -1.03 -51.18 18.99
CA PRO A 49 -1.58 -50.13 19.85
C PRO A 49 -0.45 -49.28 20.47
N PRO A 50 -0.56 -47.95 20.42
CA PRO A 50 0.46 -47.06 20.96
C PRO A 50 0.41 -47.03 22.49
N HIS A 51 1.56 -46.86 23.12
CA HIS A 51 1.68 -46.74 24.58
C HIS A 51 1.10 -45.42 25.08
N LEU A 52 0.09 -45.49 25.94
CA LEU A 52 -0.50 -44.33 26.60
C LEU A 52 0.30 -43.98 27.87
N PRO A 53 0.79 -42.74 28.01
CA PRO A 53 1.58 -42.33 29.17
C PRO A 53 0.77 -42.37 30.47
N TRP A 54 1.34 -42.96 31.51
CA TRP A 54 0.82 -42.81 32.87
C TRP A 54 1.01 -41.38 33.39
N ASN A 55 0.25 -40.98 34.42
CA ASN A 55 0.36 -39.64 35.03
C ASN A 55 1.79 -39.27 35.46
N ASN A 56 2.61 -40.27 35.82
CA ASN A 56 4.00 -40.09 36.23
C ASN A 56 4.97 -40.04 35.04
N GLU A 57 4.57 -40.58 33.88
CA GLU A 57 5.35 -40.52 32.64
C GLU A 57 5.18 -39.17 31.91
N ARG A 58 4.22 -38.35 32.32
CA ARG A 58 3.90 -37.06 31.70
C ARG A 58 5.09 -36.09 31.67
N GLY A 59 5.99 -36.18 32.66
CA GLY A 59 7.19 -35.34 32.75
C GLY A 59 8.40 -35.84 31.94
N LEU A 60 8.29 -36.97 31.23
CA LEU A 60 9.39 -37.52 30.44
C LEU A 60 9.64 -36.70 29.18
N GLU A 61 10.89 -36.60 28.75
CA GLU A 61 11.29 -35.86 27.55
C GLU A 61 10.51 -36.26 26.29
N LYS A 62 10.07 -37.52 26.18
CA LYS A 62 9.21 -38.01 25.09
C LYS A 62 7.87 -37.28 24.94
N TYR A 63 7.36 -36.65 26.01
CA TYR A 63 6.06 -35.94 26.00
C TYR A 63 6.18 -34.45 26.31
N ARG A 64 7.40 -33.88 26.24
CA ARG A 64 7.58 -32.43 26.40
C ARG A 64 6.91 -31.66 25.26
N PHE A 65 6.36 -30.50 25.61
CA PHE A 65 5.70 -29.57 24.69
C PHE A 65 6.65 -29.01 23.61
N ASP A 66 7.96 -28.95 23.91
CA ASP A 66 9.01 -28.49 22.99
C ASP A 66 9.23 -29.40 21.76
N LYS A 67 8.70 -30.63 21.80
CA LYS A 67 8.82 -31.55 20.66
C LYS A 67 7.87 -31.14 19.55
N PRO A 68 8.32 -31.20 18.28
CA PRO A 68 7.50 -30.82 17.15
C PRO A 68 6.26 -31.69 17.09
N ILE A 69 5.12 -31.08 17.38
CA ILE A 69 3.79 -31.62 17.10
C ILE A 69 3.77 -31.90 15.60
N ARG A 70 3.42 -33.13 15.19
CA ARG A 70 3.23 -33.42 13.78
C ARG A 70 1.90 -32.78 13.36
N ALA A 71 1.98 -31.50 13.02
CA ALA A 71 0.85 -30.77 12.47
C ALA A 71 0.50 -31.36 11.10
N TYR A 72 -0.79 -31.56 10.84
CA TYR A 72 -1.26 -31.87 9.49
C TYR A 72 -0.82 -30.74 8.55
N SER A 73 -0.30 -31.09 7.36
CA SER A 73 -0.02 -30.10 6.33
C SER A 73 -1.31 -29.34 5.99
N GLN A 74 -1.20 -28.09 5.53
CA GLN A 74 -2.38 -27.35 5.07
C GLN A 74 -3.11 -28.12 3.95
N GLU A 75 -2.37 -28.85 3.13
CA GLU A 75 -2.91 -29.72 2.09
C GLU A 75 -3.68 -30.91 2.67
N ASP A 76 -3.13 -31.56 3.72
CA ASP A 76 -3.80 -32.67 4.41
C ASP A 76 -5.07 -32.20 5.12
N VAL A 77 -5.02 -31.04 5.79
CA VAL A 77 -6.18 -30.43 6.46
C VAL A 77 -7.28 -30.13 5.44
N ASN A 78 -6.92 -29.60 4.27
CA ASN A 78 -7.87 -29.31 3.20
C ASN A 78 -8.47 -30.60 2.63
N ARG A 79 -7.66 -31.65 2.40
CA ARG A 79 -8.12 -32.95 1.91
C ARG A 79 -9.10 -33.59 2.89
N ILE A 80 -8.68 -33.74 4.16
CA ILE A 80 -9.50 -34.33 5.23
C ILE A 80 -10.80 -33.53 5.41
N SER A 81 -10.73 -32.20 5.37
CA SER A 81 -11.92 -31.36 5.49
C SER A 81 -12.89 -31.55 4.32
N HIS A 82 -12.38 -31.84 3.11
CA HIS A 82 -13.22 -32.12 1.95
C HIS A 82 -13.87 -33.50 2.07
N ASP A 83 -13.08 -34.53 2.39
CA ASP A 83 -13.53 -35.91 2.57
C ASP A 83 -14.61 -36.02 3.65
N ILE A 84 -14.40 -35.38 4.81
CA ILE A 84 -15.40 -35.32 5.90
C ILE A 84 -16.65 -34.57 5.47
N SER A 85 -16.51 -33.47 4.71
CA SER A 85 -17.67 -32.72 4.23
C SER A 85 -18.51 -33.55 3.26
N GLU A 86 -17.87 -34.30 2.36
CA GLU A 86 -18.55 -35.21 1.44
C GLU A 86 -19.22 -36.37 2.18
N GLN A 87 -18.55 -36.98 3.15
CA GLN A 87 -19.14 -38.02 3.98
C GLN A 87 -20.34 -37.51 4.78
N ALA A 88 -20.22 -36.35 5.42
CA ALA A 88 -21.31 -35.73 6.18
C ALA A 88 -22.53 -35.39 5.31
N LYS A 89 -22.31 -34.98 4.04
CA LYS A 89 -23.41 -34.76 3.08
C LYS A 89 -24.11 -36.07 2.70
N ARG A 90 -23.36 -37.16 2.53
CA ARG A 90 -23.94 -38.50 2.27
C ARG A 90 -24.75 -38.97 3.47
N ASP A 91 -24.18 -38.90 4.67
CA ASP A 91 -24.84 -39.31 5.90
C ASP A 91 -26.11 -38.48 6.16
N LEU A 92 -26.11 -37.18 5.80
CA LEU A 92 -27.28 -36.30 5.92
C LEU A 92 -28.47 -36.75 5.06
N ASN A 93 -28.23 -37.44 3.94
CA ASN A 93 -29.29 -37.98 3.09
C ASN A 93 -30.01 -39.16 3.75
N ASP A 94 -29.26 -39.99 4.48
CA ASP A 94 -29.79 -41.20 5.12
C ASP A 94 -30.29 -40.94 6.57
N PHE A 95 -29.87 -39.83 7.18
CA PHE A 95 -30.18 -39.49 8.57
C PHE A 95 -31.65 -39.08 8.78
N ARG A 96 -32.48 -39.99 9.31
CA ARG A 96 -33.89 -39.72 9.66
C ARG A 96 -34.03 -39.20 11.11
N VAL A 97 -34.30 -37.91 11.27
CA VAL A 97 -34.59 -37.29 12.59
C VAL A 97 -36.10 -37.26 12.86
N ALA A 98 -36.51 -37.67 14.06
CA ALA A 98 -37.92 -37.77 14.47
C ALA A 98 -38.69 -36.43 14.50
N LYS A 99 -38.02 -35.28 14.68
CA LYS A 99 -38.61 -33.94 14.62
C LYS A 99 -37.63 -32.95 13.98
N ARG A 100 -37.87 -32.57 12.71
CA ARG A 100 -37.05 -31.56 12.01
C ARG A 100 -37.69 -30.18 12.18
N SER A 101 -37.04 -29.29 12.93
CA SER A 101 -37.31 -27.84 12.87
C SER A 101 -36.49 -27.23 11.73
N ALA A 102 -37.02 -26.22 11.03
CA ALA A 102 -36.29 -25.50 9.97
C ALA A 102 -34.93 -24.97 10.47
N PHE A 103 -34.86 -24.54 11.73
CA PHE A 103 -33.61 -24.11 12.37
C PHE A 103 -32.60 -25.25 12.49
N SER A 104 -33.05 -26.43 12.89
CA SER A 104 -32.19 -27.62 13.01
C SER A 104 -31.66 -28.05 11.63
N VAL A 105 -32.50 -28.02 10.59
CA VAL A 105 -32.10 -28.43 9.23
C VAL A 105 -31.01 -27.50 8.68
N VAL A 106 -31.17 -26.18 8.85
CA VAL A 106 -30.18 -25.20 8.38
C VAL A 106 -28.86 -25.34 9.13
N GLN A 107 -28.88 -25.53 10.44
CA GLN A 107 -27.65 -25.70 11.23
C GLN A 107 -26.95 -27.03 10.93
N THR A 108 -27.69 -28.13 10.76
CA THR A 108 -27.11 -29.43 10.38
C THR A 108 -26.50 -29.37 8.98
N ALA A 109 -27.19 -28.74 8.01
CA ALA A 109 -26.66 -28.54 6.67
C ALA A 109 -25.44 -27.59 6.64
N ALA A 110 -25.43 -26.56 7.48
CA ALA A 110 -24.26 -25.69 7.64
C ALA A 110 -23.07 -26.44 8.27
N ALA A 111 -23.32 -27.25 9.30
CA ALA A 111 -22.32 -28.07 9.97
C ALA A 111 -21.71 -29.14 9.04
N ALA A 112 -22.48 -29.69 8.10
CA ALA A 112 -21.97 -30.61 7.07
C ALA A 112 -20.99 -29.94 6.08
N ASN A 113 -21.02 -28.61 5.95
CA ASN A 113 -20.10 -27.83 5.11
C ASN A 113 -18.83 -27.40 5.87
N VAL A 114 -18.14 -28.36 6.49
CA VAL A 114 -16.93 -28.13 7.31
C VAL A 114 -15.82 -27.40 6.52
N SER A 115 -15.72 -27.65 5.21
CA SER A 115 -14.76 -26.99 4.31
C SER A 115 -14.83 -25.46 4.30
N LYS A 116 -16.02 -24.89 4.50
CA LYS A 116 -16.22 -23.43 4.59
C LYS A 116 -15.53 -22.83 5.82
N HIS A 117 -15.45 -23.59 6.91
CA HIS A 117 -14.88 -23.15 8.17
C HIS A 117 -13.37 -23.40 8.26
N VAL A 118 -12.85 -24.39 7.53
CA VAL A 118 -11.42 -24.73 7.47
C VAL A 118 -10.67 -23.91 6.41
N GLY A 119 -11.32 -23.56 5.29
CA GLY A 119 -10.72 -22.76 4.20
C GLY A 119 -10.49 -21.28 4.53
N ALA A 120 -11.01 -20.78 5.66
CA ALA A 120 -10.67 -19.45 6.14
C ALA A 120 -9.26 -19.50 6.77
N GLU A 121 -8.24 -18.97 6.06
CA GLU A 121 -6.85 -18.88 6.55
C GLU A 121 -6.87 -18.51 8.05
N SER A 122 -6.29 -19.38 8.89
CA SER A 122 -6.25 -19.16 10.34
C SER A 122 -5.67 -17.78 10.64
N VAL A 123 -6.19 -17.11 11.68
CA VAL A 123 -5.74 -15.76 12.09
C VAL A 123 -4.22 -15.72 12.27
N THR A 124 -3.62 -16.81 12.75
CA THR A 124 -2.17 -16.95 12.90
C THR A 124 -1.43 -16.97 11.56
N VAL A 125 -1.97 -17.67 10.56
CA VAL A 125 -1.43 -17.73 9.20
C VAL A 125 -1.56 -16.37 8.50
N LYS A 126 -2.72 -15.71 8.62
CA LYS A 126 -2.94 -14.35 8.12
C LYS A 126 -1.95 -13.35 8.71
N ASN A 127 -1.70 -13.43 10.02
CA ASN A 127 -0.75 -12.55 10.69
C ASN A 127 0.70 -12.83 10.28
N LYS A 128 1.10 -14.11 10.12
CA LYS A 128 2.41 -14.49 9.59
C LYS A 128 2.62 -13.96 8.17
N LYS A 129 1.65 -14.14 7.28
CA LYS A 129 1.67 -13.64 5.90
C LYS A 129 1.82 -12.12 5.85
N LYS A 130 1.00 -11.38 6.62
CA LYS A 130 1.13 -9.92 6.77
C LYS A 130 2.49 -9.48 7.28
N LYS A 131 3.11 -10.22 8.20
CA LYS A 131 4.47 -9.94 8.70
C LYS A 131 5.50 -10.11 7.60
N VAL A 132 5.44 -11.22 6.85
CA VAL A 132 6.33 -11.49 5.71
C VAL A 132 6.19 -10.40 4.64
N ASP A 133 4.97 -9.98 4.31
CA ASP A 133 4.74 -8.94 3.31
C ASP A 133 5.28 -7.57 3.76
N ARG A 134 5.14 -7.24 5.05
CA ARG A 134 5.74 -6.03 5.63
C ARG A 134 7.26 -6.04 5.54
N GLU A 135 7.91 -7.16 5.85
CA GLU A 135 9.36 -7.29 5.74
C GLU A 135 9.82 -7.20 4.28
N LYS A 136 9.10 -7.83 3.34
CA LYS A 136 9.37 -7.68 1.90
C LYS A 136 9.32 -6.22 1.45
N ILE A 137 8.26 -5.49 1.81
CA ILE A 137 8.13 -4.06 1.47
C ILE A 137 9.26 -3.24 2.09
N LYS A 138 9.69 -3.55 3.31
CA LYS A 138 10.80 -2.87 3.98
C LYS A 138 12.14 -3.11 3.27
N THR A 139 12.43 -4.37 2.91
CA THR A 139 13.64 -4.73 2.17
C THR A 139 13.67 -4.10 0.78
N GLU A 140 12.54 -4.07 0.07
CA GLU A 140 12.43 -3.44 -1.25
C GLU A 140 12.68 -1.92 -1.18
N ARG A 141 12.16 -1.24 -0.14
CA ARG A 141 12.44 0.18 0.10
C ARG A 141 13.91 0.44 0.42
N GLN A 142 14.54 -0.41 1.21
CA GLN A 142 15.96 -0.31 1.52
C GLN A 142 16.82 -0.52 0.26
N LYS A 143 16.46 -1.50 -0.57
CA LYS A 143 17.13 -1.74 -1.86
C LYS A 143 17.03 -0.52 -2.78
N LYS A 144 15.84 0.06 -2.94
CA LYS A 144 15.62 1.27 -3.74
C LYS A 144 16.45 2.47 -3.26
N ARG A 145 16.55 2.68 -1.94
CA ARG A 145 17.41 3.72 -1.36
C ARG A 145 18.89 3.45 -1.61
N MET A 146 19.33 2.19 -1.49
CA MET A 146 20.71 1.81 -1.76
C MET A 146 21.08 2.04 -3.23
N GLU A 147 20.21 1.67 -4.16
CA GLU A 147 20.38 1.93 -5.60
C GLU A 147 20.39 3.43 -5.95
N GLU A 148 19.70 4.27 -5.16
CA GLU A 148 19.73 5.72 -5.31
C GLU A 148 21.05 6.32 -4.82
N ILE A 149 21.51 5.89 -3.65
CA ILE A 149 22.82 6.29 -3.09
C ILE A 149 23.95 5.86 -4.02
N GLU A 150 23.91 4.63 -4.56
CA GLU A 150 24.92 4.16 -5.52
C GLU A 150 24.97 5.04 -6.78
N ARG A 151 23.81 5.48 -7.29
CA ARG A 151 23.75 6.42 -8.43
C ARG A 151 24.33 7.78 -8.08
N GLU A 152 24.04 8.32 -6.90
CA GLU A 152 24.61 9.58 -6.43
C GLU A 152 26.13 9.49 -6.25
N VAL A 153 26.62 8.44 -5.60
CA VAL A 153 28.05 8.18 -5.44
C VAL A 153 28.74 8.06 -6.79
N SER A 154 28.14 7.34 -7.74
CA SER A 154 28.69 7.23 -9.10
C SER A 154 28.73 8.58 -9.83
N SER A 155 27.73 9.44 -9.62
CA SER A 155 27.71 10.80 -10.19
C SER A 155 28.80 11.67 -9.59
N LEU A 156 28.94 11.66 -8.26
CA LEU A 156 29.98 12.41 -7.55
C LEU A 156 31.39 11.91 -7.93
N GLN A 157 31.57 10.61 -8.09
CA GLN A 157 32.81 10.02 -8.58
C GLN A 157 33.17 10.54 -9.98
N ALA A 158 32.18 10.61 -10.89
CA ALA A 158 32.37 11.15 -12.23
C ALA A 158 32.74 12.64 -12.21
N GLU A 159 32.09 13.45 -11.35
CA GLU A 159 32.43 14.86 -11.16
C GLU A 159 33.85 15.05 -10.60
N MET A 160 34.24 14.22 -9.63
CA MET A 160 35.61 14.24 -9.09
C MET A 160 36.65 13.89 -10.14
N ASN A 161 36.37 12.90 -11.01
CA ASN A 161 37.26 12.52 -12.11
C ASN A 161 37.42 13.66 -13.11
N VAL A 162 36.33 14.32 -13.52
CA VAL A 162 36.38 15.50 -14.40
C VAL A 162 37.18 16.63 -13.74
N GLY A 163 36.98 16.87 -12.44
CA GLY A 163 37.76 17.85 -11.69
C GLY A 163 39.26 17.52 -11.62
N ALA A 164 39.61 16.24 -11.48
CA ALA A 164 41.00 15.78 -11.50
C ALA A 164 41.65 15.95 -12.89
N GLU A 165 40.93 15.60 -13.96
CA GLU A 165 41.36 15.82 -15.35
C GLU A 165 41.61 17.30 -15.64
N LEU A 166 40.67 18.17 -15.26
CA LEU A 166 40.81 19.62 -15.44
C LEU A 166 41.99 20.20 -14.66
N ARG A 167 42.22 19.73 -13.43
CA ARG A 167 43.41 20.12 -12.64
C ARG A 167 44.71 19.67 -13.30
N GLY A 168 44.75 18.44 -13.83
CA GLY A 168 45.87 17.92 -14.60
C GLY A 168 46.16 18.76 -15.85
N LYS A 169 45.12 19.08 -16.63
CA LYS A 169 45.24 19.92 -17.83
C LYS A 169 45.65 21.36 -17.49
N ALA A 170 45.12 21.96 -16.42
CA ALA A 170 45.51 23.30 -15.99
C ALA A 170 47.01 23.39 -15.66
N ALA A 171 47.60 22.35 -15.05
CA ALA A 171 49.04 22.29 -14.82
C ALA A 171 49.85 22.28 -16.12
N THR A 172 49.36 21.60 -17.17
CA THR A 172 50.04 21.55 -18.48
C THR A 172 50.00 22.85 -19.28
N TYR A 173 49.04 23.73 -18.99
CA TYR A 173 48.88 25.04 -19.66
C TYR A 173 49.55 26.19 -18.90
N ARG A 174 49.90 25.98 -17.63
CA ARG A 174 50.56 26.98 -16.79
C ARG A 174 51.95 27.31 -17.35
N GLY A 175 52.18 28.60 -17.67
CA GLY A 175 53.48 29.11 -18.16
C GLY A 175 53.69 29.05 -19.68
N LYS A 176 52.73 28.55 -20.45
CA LYS A 176 52.76 28.58 -21.93
C LYS A 176 52.17 29.88 -22.47
N SER A 177 52.63 30.34 -23.63
CA SER A 177 52.04 31.49 -24.32
C SER A 177 50.66 31.16 -24.90
N ALA A 178 49.81 32.17 -25.12
CA ALA A 178 48.45 31.98 -25.62
C ALA A 178 48.39 31.19 -26.95
N ASN A 179 49.31 31.47 -27.87
CA ASN A 179 49.40 30.75 -29.15
C ASN A 179 49.82 29.28 -28.95
N ALA A 180 50.73 28.99 -28.03
CA ALA A 180 51.15 27.62 -27.73
C ALA A 180 50.02 26.80 -27.07
N ILE A 181 49.20 27.43 -26.22
CA ILE A 181 48.01 26.79 -25.63
C ILE A 181 46.97 26.49 -26.72
N ALA A 182 46.70 27.45 -27.61
CA ALA A 182 45.76 27.28 -28.71
C ALA A 182 46.15 26.11 -29.64
N GLN A 183 47.44 26.01 -29.98
CA GLN A 183 47.94 24.93 -30.83
C GLN A 183 47.87 23.56 -30.13
N SER A 184 48.22 23.50 -28.84
CA SER A 184 48.08 22.27 -28.04
C SER A 184 46.62 21.79 -27.94
N LEU A 185 45.65 22.71 -27.81
CA LEU A 185 44.22 22.39 -27.79
C LEU A 185 43.71 21.94 -29.17
N LEU A 186 44.23 22.54 -30.25
CA LEU A 186 43.90 22.11 -31.61
C LEU A 186 44.43 20.71 -31.90
N ASP A 187 45.64 20.38 -31.45
CA ASP A 187 46.20 19.04 -31.59
C ASP A 187 45.46 18.02 -30.70
N GLU A 188 45.06 18.41 -29.48
CA GLU A 188 44.21 17.58 -28.61
C GLU A 188 42.81 17.34 -29.22
N SER A 189 42.21 18.36 -29.84
CA SER A 189 40.94 18.24 -30.56
C SER A 189 41.07 17.31 -31.78
N ARG A 190 42.13 17.45 -32.56
CA ARG A 190 42.42 16.56 -33.71
C ARG A 190 42.61 15.11 -33.27
N ARG A 191 43.27 14.87 -32.13
CA ARG A 191 43.42 13.53 -31.52
C ARG A 191 42.10 12.98 -31.01
N ASN A 192 41.27 13.77 -30.33
CA ASN A 192 39.94 13.33 -29.87
C ASN A 192 38.99 13.00 -31.04
N ILE A 193 39.15 13.69 -32.18
CA ILE A 193 38.42 13.42 -33.42
C ILE A 193 38.95 12.13 -34.09
N SER A 194 40.27 11.89 -34.11
CA SER A 194 40.85 10.66 -34.66
C SER A 194 40.55 9.42 -33.82
N ASP A 195 40.50 9.56 -32.49
CA ASP A 195 40.26 8.47 -31.55
C ASP A 195 38.75 8.13 -31.40
N GLY A 196 37.88 8.76 -32.20
CA GLY A 196 36.47 8.37 -32.28
C GLY A 196 35.64 8.67 -31.02
N GLN A 197 36.07 9.58 -30.15
CA GLN A 197 35.25 10.10 -29.04
C GLN A 197 34.21 11.10 -29.56
N ILE A 198 33.39 10.70 -30.53
CA ILE A 198 32.09 11.36 -30.70
C ILE A 198 31.29 10.93 -29.48
N ARG A 199 31.15 11.83 -28.50
CA ARG A 199 30.15 11.67 -27.44
C ARG A 199 28.79 11.54 -28.15
N HIS A 200 28.36 10.30 -28.36
CA HIS A 200 26.99 10.00 -28.75
C HIS A 200 26.16 10.33 -27.52
N MET A 201 25.84 11.62 -27.34
CA MET A 201 24.86 12.03 -26.35
C MET A 201 23.56 11.38 -26.80
N ASP A 202 23.15 10.40 -26.02
CA ASP A 202 22.01 9.55 -26.30
C ASP A 202 20.82 10.46 -26.67
N SER A 203 20.36 10.37 -27.92
CA SER A 203 19.40 11.33 -28.47
C SER A 203 18.09 11.36 -27.66
N GLN A 204 17.84 10.30 -26.89
CA GLN A 204 16.76 10.20 -25.91
C GLN A 204 16.97 11.07 -24.68
N GLN A 205 18.19 11.21 -24.14
CA GLN A 205 18.46 12.06 -22.97
C GLN A 205 18.30 13.55 -23.30
N VAL A 206 18.79 13.99 -24.47
CA VAL A 206 18.63 15.37 -24.94
C VAL A 206 17.15 15.69 -25.18
N ARG A 207 16.41 14.76 -25.79
CA ARG A 207 14.96 14.87 -26.02
C ARG A 207 14.19 14.92 -24.70
N ASN A 208 14.54 14.09 -23.72
CA ASN A 208 13.95 14.11 -22.38
C ASN A 208 14.24 15.40 -21.58
N ILE A 209 15.43 16.01 -21.75
CA ILE A 209 15.79 17.29 -21.11
C ILE A 209 15.01 18.44 -21.77
N LEU A 210 14.86 18.40 -23.10
CA LEU A 210 14.04 19.34 -23.87
C LEU A 210 12.57 19.24 -23.46
N ASP A 211 12.01 18.04 -23.38
CA ASP A 211 10.61 17.80 -22.97
C ASP A 211 10.36 18.27 -21.53
N LYS A 212 11.33 18.05 -20.61
CA LYS A 212 11.24 18.57 -19.24
C LYS A 212 11.32 20.11 -19.18
N ARG A 213 12.07 20.76 -20.07
CA ARG A 213 12.11 22.23 -20.15
C ARG A 213 10.83 22.79 -20.78
N ILE A 214 10.31 22.15 -21.82
CA ILE A 214 9.05 22.53 -22.48
C ILE A 214 7.88 22.38 -21.51
N ALA A 215 7.84 21.30 -20.72
CA ALA A 215 6.82 21.10 -19.68
C ALA A 215 6.90 22.16 -18.57
N LYS A 216 8.12 22.61 -18.19
CA LYS A 216 8.28 23.73 -17.24
C LYS A 216 7.85 25.07 -17.83
N PHE A 217 8.14 25.31 -19.11
CA PHE A 217 7.75 26.55 -19.81
C PHE A 217 6.23 26.63 -20.04
N SER A 218 5.60 25.50 -20.39
CA SER A 218 4.15 25.37 -20.51
C SER A 218 3.45 25.65 -19.18
N LYS A 219 4.01 25.14 -18.07
CA LYS A 219 3.46 25.38 -16.73
C LYS A 219 3.59 26.84 -16.29
N SER A 220 4.70 27.51 -16.60
CA SER A 220 4.84 28.96 -16.36
C SER A 220 3.93 29.81 -17.26
N SER A 221 3.66 29.36 -18.49
CA SER A 221 2.74 30.03 -19.42
C SER A 221 1.27 29.90 -18.98
N GLU A 222 0.89 28.77 -18.37
CA GLU A 222 -0.44 28.56 -17.77
C GLU A 222 -0.65 29.38 -16.49
N ASP A 223 0.41 29.64 -15.74
CA ASP A 223 0.35 30.51 -14.56
C ASP A 223 0.27 32.00 -14.94
N LEU A 224 0.86 32.39 -16.09
CA LEU A 224 0.76 33.75 -16.65
C LEU A 224 -0.60 34.03 -17.31
N SER A 225 -1.23 33.03 -17.92
CA SER A 225 -2.56 33.18 -18.56
C SER A 225 -3.72 33.25 -17.55
N LYS A 226 -3.53 32.75 -16.32
CA LYS A 226 -4.51 32.87 -15.23
C LYS A 226 -4.51 34.24 -14.54
N ILE A 227 -3.43 35.02 -14.68
CA ILE A 227 -3.35 36.39 -14.16
C ILE A 227 -3.97 37.39 -15.14
N SER A 228 -4.06 37.06 -16.43
CA SER A 228 -4.62 37.94 -17.46
C SER A 228 -6.15 37.87 -17.58
N SER A 229 -6.81 36.88 -16.97
CA SER A 229 -8.27 36.70 -17.03
C SER A 229 -9.07 37.45 -15.95
N SER A 230 -8.42 38.24 -15.07
CA SER A 230 -9.10 38.98 -13.99
C SER A 230 -8.99 40.50 -14.07
N SER A 231 -8.75 41.07 -15.26
CA SER A 231 -8.75 42.54 -15.43
C SER A 231 -9.36 42.95 -16.76
N SER A 232 -10.66 42.74 -16.90
CA SER A 232 -11.49 43.44 -17.88
C SER A 232 -12.37 44.44 -17.14
N VAL A 233 -11.99 45.72 -17.18
CA VAL A 233 -12.83 46.94 -17.20
C VAL A 233 -11.88 48.13 -17.01
N SER A 234 -11.54 48.81 -18.11
CA SER A 234 -11.50 50.28 -18.22
C SER A 234 -10.79 50.74 -19.50
N MET A 235 -11.29 51.86 -20.03
CA MET A 235 -10.72 52.73 -21.07
C MET A 235 -10.95 52.38 -22.54
N ARG A 236 -12.15 52.79 -22.99
CA ARG A 236 -12.31 53.58 -24.20
C ARG A 236 -11.53 54.90 -24.04
N GLN A 237 -10.51 55.15 -24.87
CA GLN A 237 -10.21 56.46 -25.44
C GLN A 237 -9.10 56.37 -26.49
N SER A 238 -9.27 57.16 -27.54
CA SER A 238 -8.25 57.56 -28.51
C SER A 238 -7.90 56.59 -29.65
N GLN A 239 -8.85 56.41 -30.57
CA GLN A 239 -8.54 56.37 -32.00
C GLN A 239 -8.88 57.75 -32.60
N ARG A 240 -7.88 58.62 -32.68
CA ARG A 240 -7.80 59.74 -33.62
C ARG A 240 -6.32 60.05 -33.80
N ASN A 241 -5.96 60.28 -35.06
CA ASN A 241 -4.66 60.70 -35.57
C ASN A 241 -3.66 59.55 -35.80
N GLU A 242 -3.81 58.89 -36.94
CA GLU A 242 -2.67 58.50 -37.78
C GLU A 242 -3.14 58.17 -39.20
N SER A 243 -3.65 59.20 -39.88
CA SER A 243 -3.86 59.19 -41.35
C SER A 243 -3.60 60.58 -41.93
N SER A 244 -2.53 61.24 -41.47
CA SER A 244 -2.14 62.59 -41.86
C SER A 244 -0.67 62.69 -42.31
N TYR A 245 -0.11 61.62 -42.86
CA TYR A 245 1.28 61.64 -43.35
C TYR A 245 1.55 60.87 -44.66
N SER A 246 0.53 60.26 -45.28
CA SER A 246 0.71 59.56 -46.57
C SER A 246 0.00 60.21 -47.77
N GLU A 247 -0.76 61.29 -47.56
CA GLU A 247 -1.45 62.02 -48.65
C GLU A 247 -0.65 63.23 -49.16
N SER A 248 0.21 63.85 -48.34
CA SER A 248 1.02 65.03 -48.75
C SER A 248 2.27 64.72 -49.58
N PHE A 249 2.68 63.46 -49.72
CA PHE A 249 3.82 63.10 -50.58
C PHE A 249 3.40 62.78 -52.01
N SER A 250 2.18 62.27 -52.19
CA SER A 250 1.57 61.96 -53.49
C SER A 250 1.04 63.19 -54.25
N GLU A 251 0.84 64.32 -53.56
CA GLU A 251 0.33 65.56 -54.15
C GLU A 251 1.48 66.51 -54.62
N SER A 252 2.62 66.53 -53.92
CA SER A 252 3.82 67.27 -54.36
C SER A 252 4.55 66.64 -55.57
N MET A 253 4.32 65.37 -55.84
CA MET A 253 4.85 64.69 -57.05
C MET A 253 3.99 64.93 -58.30
N ARG A 254 2.82 65.58 -58.16
CA ARG A 254 1.91 65.90 -59.28
C ARG A 254 1.97 67.36 -59.72
N SER A 255 2.66 68.24 -58.98
CA SER A 255 2.83 69.68 -59.30
C SER A 255 4.18 70.08 -59.91
N VAL A 256 5.11 69.13 -60.12
CA VAL A 256 6.42 69.40 -60.78
C VAL A 256 6.42 69.00 -62.28
N ARG A 257 5.28 68.57 -62.83
CA ARG A 257 5.12 68.33 -64.28
C ARG A 257 4.23 69.38 -64.93
N ALA A 258 4.61 70.65 -64.79
CA ALA A 258 3.96 71.75 -65.51
C ALA A 258 4.96 72.84 -65.95
N THR A 259 6.16 72.47 -66.38
CA THR A 259 6.99 73.32 -67.26
C THR A 259 7.87 72.43 -68.13
N SER A 260 7.61 72.50 -69.43
CA SER A 260 8.35 71.80 -70.48
C SER A 260 9.57 72.64 -70.89
N PRO A 261 10.81 72.14 -70.77
CA PRO A 261 11.92 72.72 -71.52
C PRO A 261 11.93 72.12 -72.93
N ARG A 262 11.94 73.00 -73.94
CA ARG A 262 12.09 72.61 -75.36
C ARG A 262 13.43 71.89 -75.56
N THR A 263 13.41 70.57 -75.61
CA THR A 263 14.56 69.77 -76.04
C THR A 263 14.52 69.61 -77.56
N CYS A 264 15.58 70.08 -78.22
CA CYS A 264 15.81 69.91 -79.65
C CYS A 264 15.87 68.41 -79.99
N ILE A 265 14.95 67.94 -80.82
CA ILE A 265 14.91 66.55 -81.28
C ILE A 265 15.87 66.43 -82.47
N VAL A 266 17.07 65.87 -82.23
CA VAL A 266 17.90 65.34 -83.32
C VAL A 266 17.46 63.91 -83.57
N ARG A 267 16.84 63.67 -84.72
CA ARG A 267 16.29 62.37 -85.12
C ARG A 267 17.41 61.51 -85.72
N ILE A 268 18.19 60.84 -84.86
CA ILE A 268 19.16 59.83 -85.30
C ILE A 268 18.38 58.57 -85.65
N HIS A 269 18.32 58.23 -86.94
CA HIS A 269 17.81 56.94 -87.39
C HIS A 269 18.90 55.90 -87.11
N THR A 270 18.72 55.13 -86.04
CA THR A 270 19.43 53.87 -85.87
C THR A 270 18.44 52.77 -86.19
N GLU A 271 18.81 51.87 -87.10
CA GLU A 271 18.07 50.62 -87.31
C GLU A 271 18.26 49.79 -86.04
N ILE A 272 17.30 49.87 -85.13
CA ILE A 272 17.24 49.03 -83.94
C ILE A 272 16.95 47.61 -84.46
N PRO A 273 17.80 46.61 -84.16
CA PRO A 273 17.55 45.24 -84.62
C PRO A 273 16.22 44.75 -84.08
N ILE A 274 15.46 44.04 -84.91
CA ILE A 274 14.18 43.43 -84.52
C ILE A 274 14.49 42.39 -83.45
N ILE A 275 14.21 42.74 -82.20
CA ILE A 275 14.33 41.84 -81.05
C ILE A 275 13.17 40.85 -81.13
N ASP A 276 13.47 39.55 -81.15
CA ASP A 276 12.48 38.47 -81.21
C ASP A 276 11.64 38.43 -79.92
N ASP A 277 10.40 38.90 -79.94
CA ASP A 277 9.48 38.99 -78.79
C ASP A 277 9.04 37.62 -78.20
N SER A 278 9.48 36.51 -78.79
CA SER A 278 9.24 35.14 -78.31
C SER A 278 9.59 34.93 -76.82
N TYR A 279 10.69 35.54 -76.32
CA TYR A 279 11.10 35.41 -74.92
C TYR A 279 10.17 36.14 -73.94
N LEU A 280 9.52 37.23 -74.37
CA LEU A 280 8.57 37.98 -73.56
C LEU A 280 7.30 37.17 -73.30
N GLN A 281 6.83 36.46 -74.32
CA GLN A 281 5.71 35.55 -74.19
C GLN A 281 6.01 34.40 -73.23
N ARG A 282 7.24 33.85 -73.28
CA ARG A 282 7.68 32.81 -72.35
C ARG A 282 7.88 33.31 -70.92
N LEU A 283 8.32 34.56 -70.74
CA LEU A 283 8.37 35.24 -69.44
C LEU A 283 6.97 35.48 -68.87
N HIS A 284 6.00 35.84 -69.73
CA HIS A 284 4.61 36.03 -69.31
C HIS A 284 3.99 34.70 -68.86
N GLU A 285 4.20 33.61 -69.60
CA GLU A 285 3.78 32.26 -69.20
C GLU A 285 4.43 31.83 -67.87
N LEU A 286 5.73 32.04 -67.70
CA LEU A 286 6.42 31.77 -66.43
C LEU A 286 5.84 32.58 -65.26
N LYS A 287 5.54 33.85 -65.48
CA LYS A 287 4.92 34.70 -64.46
C LYS A 287 3.51 34.23 -64.09
N GLN A 288 2.74 33.77 -65.08
CA GLN A 288 1.40 33.22 -64.86
C GLN A 288 1.46 31.90 -64.08
N THR A 289 2.35 30.98 -64.45
CA THR A 289 2.55 29.71 -63.73
C THR A 289 3.03 29.91 -62.29
N LEU A 290 3.89 30.92 -62.04
CA LEU A 290 4.27 31.31 -60.67
C LEU A 290 3.08 31.82 -59.86
N ALA A 291 2.23 32.67 -60.44
CA ALA A 291 1.03 33.17 -59.78
C ALA A 291 0.02 32.05 -59.47
N GLU A 292 -0.15 31.09 -60.38
CA GLU A 292 -0.97 29.90 -60.18
C GLU A 292 -0.39 28.98 -59.08
N LEU A 293 0.94 28.79 -59.06
CA LEU A 293 1.64 28.03 -58.03
C LEU A 293 1.44 28.68 -56.64
N ASP A 294 1.57 30.01 -56.55
CA ASP A 294 1.38 30.76 -55.32
C ASP A 294 -0.07 30.66 -54.81
N GLN A 295 -1.06 30.76 -55.70
CA GLN A 295 -2.47 30.54 -55.33
C GLN A 295 -2.71 29.12 -54.81
N LEU A 296 -2.15 28.12 -55.47
CA LEU A 296 -2.32 26.72 -55.10
C LEU A 296 -1.62 26.41 -53.77
N ASN A 297 -0.44 26.99 -53.55
CA ASN A 297 0.28 26.89 -52.29
C ASN A 297 -0.49 27.56 -51.14
N MET A 298 -1.07 28.74 -51.37
CA MET A 298 -1.90 29.44 -50.39
C MET A 298 -3.16 28.64 -50.03
N SER A 299 -3.82 28.06 -51.03
CA SER A 299 -4.98 27.17 -50.84
C SER A 299 -4.62 25.90 -50.05
N LEU A 300 -3.50 25.27 -50.39
CA LEU A 300 -2.99 24.08 -49.68
C LEU A 300 -2.67 24.40 -48.22
N MET A 301 -2.01 25.53 -47.95
CA MET A 301 -1.67 25.97 -46.60
C MET A 301 -2.93 26.28 -45.78
N PHE A 302 -3.92 26.94 -46.38
CA PHE A 302 -5.21 27.20 -45.74
C PHE A 302 -5.97 25.90 -45.42
N SER A 303 -6.01 24.96 -46.36
CA SER A 303 -6.59 23.63 -46.18
C SER A 303 -5.93 22.86 -45.03
N LYS A 304 -4.58 22.79 -45.03
CA LYS A 304 -3.82 22.13 -43.97
C LYS A 304 -4.03 22.80 -42.61
N SER A 305 -3.97 24.13 -42.55
CA SER A 305 -4.20 24.88 -41.31
C SER A 305 -5.60 24.62 -40.73
N LYS A 306 -6.62 24.59 -41.60
CA LYS A 306 -7.99 24.28 -41.21
C LYS A 306 -8.13 22.84 -40.71
N GLN A 307 -7.53 21.89 -41.40
CA GLN A 307 -7.50 20.49 -40.99
C GLN A 307 -6.85 20.32 -39.60
N THR A 308 -5.67 20.93 -39.38
CA THR A 308 -5.01 20.90 -38.07
C THR A 308 -5.84 21.56 -36.98
N SER A 309 -6.56 22.65 -37.29
CA SER A 309 -7.45 23.30 -36.32
C SER A 309 -8.59 22.39 -35.89
N ILE A 310 -9.22 21.68 -36.83
CA ILE A 310 -10.29 20.72 -36.55
C ILE A 310 -9.77 19.55 -35.71
N GLU A 311 -8.59 19.02 -36.02
CA GLU A 311 -7.96 17.96 -35.24
C GLU A 311 -7.67 18.39 -33.80
N ILE A 312 -7.19 19.62 -33.60
CA ILE A 312 -6.97 20.18 -32.26
C ILE A 312 -8.29 20.31 -31.50
N GLU A 313 -9.36 20.82 -32.13
CA GLU A 313 -10.67 20.92 -31.49
C GLU A 313 -11.23 19.54 -31.10
N GLN A 314 -11.10 18.55 -31.97
CA GLN A 314 -11.55 17.18 -31.69
C GLN A 314 -10.75 16.55 -30.53
N LEU A 315 -9.43 16.74 -30.50
CA LEU A 315 -8.59 16.25 -29.41
C LEU A 315 -8.93 16.95 -28.09
N ASN A 316 -9.11 18.27 -28.11
CA ASN A 316 -9.52 19.03 -26.92
C ASN A 316 -10.89 18.56 -26.40
N ALA A 317 -11.86 18.34 -27.28
CA ALA A 317 -13.17 17.82 -26.89
C ALA A 317 -13.05 16.45 -26.19
N ARG A 318 -12.26 15.52 -26.74
CA ARG A 318 -12.02 14.20 -26.13
C ARG A 318 -11.32 14.30 -24.77
N VAL A 319 -10.35 15.20 -24.62
CA VAL A 319 -9.66 15.42 -23.35
C VAL A 319 -10.62 15.95 -22.30
N VAL A 320 -11.43 16.96 -22.63
CA VAL A 320 -12.43 17.53 -21.71
C VAL A 320 -13.47 16.48 -21.31
N GLU A 321 -13.94 15.65 -22.25
CA GLU A 321 -14.87 14.56 -21.95
C GLU A 321 -14.24 13.51 -21.01
N ALA A 322 -12.99 13.12 -21.26
CA ALA A 322 -12.26 12.20 -20.38
C ALA A 322 -12.05 12.79 -18.98
N GLU A 323 -11.67 14.06 -18.88
CA GLU A 323 -11.50 14.75 -17.61
C GLU A 323 -12.80 14.85 -16.81
N THR A 324 -13.91 15.20 -17.46
CA THR A 324 -15.21 15.33 -16.79
C THR A 324 -15.68 13.97 -16.27
N LYS A 325 -15.55 12.90 -17.05
CA LYS A 325 -15.82 11.53 -16.59
C LYS A 325 -14.95 11.15 -15.39
N LEU A 326 -13.65 11.39 -15.44
CA LEU A 326 -12.75 11.13 -14.32
C LEU A 326 -13.12 11.94 -13.07
N LYS A 327 -13.44 13.23 -13.22
CA LYS A 327 -13.91 14.09 -12.12
C LYS A 327 -15.19 13.53 -11.49
N THR A 328 -16.14 13.04 -12.28
CA THR A 328 -17.37 12.42 -11.76
C THR A 328 -17.10 11.11 -11.01
N GLU A 329 -16.22 10.25 -11.52
CA GLU A 329 -15.87 9.00 -10.82
C GLU A 329 -15.10 9.28 -9.52
N ILE A 330 -14.15 10.21 -9.53
CA ILE A 330 -13.41 10.63 -8.33
C ILE A 330 -14.37 11.16 -7.26
N THR A 331 -15.33 12.00 -7.63
CA THR A 331 -16.31 12.54 -6.67
C THR A 331 -17.23 11.44 -6.13
N ARG A 332 -17.62 10.46 -6.95
CA ARG A 332 -18.40 9.29 -6.50
C ARG A 332 -17.61 8.42 -5.52
N ILE A 333 -16.35 8.11 -5.85
CA ILE A 333 -15.46 7.33 -4.98
C ILE A 333 -15.23 8.07 -3.66
N LYS A 334 -14.98 9.38 -3.71
CA LYS A 334 -14.82 10.21 -2.50
C LYS A 334 -16.05 10.13 -1.60
N LYS A 335 -17.26 10.28 -2.15
CA LYS A 335 -18.51 10.15 -1.37
C LYS A 335 -18.66 8.77 -0.76
N LYS A 336 -18.36 7.71 -1.52
CA LYS A 336 -18.41 6.32 -1.03
C LYS A 336 -17.44 6.11 0.14
N LEU A 337 -16.19 6.56 0.01
CA LEU A 337 -15.20 6.46 1.07
C LEU A 337 -15.61 7.27 2.30
N GLN A 338 -16.18 8.46 2.12
CA GLN A 338 -16.68 9.27 3.23
C GLN A 338 -17.78 8.54 4.02
N ILE A 339 -18.74 7.92 3.33
CA ILE A 339 -19.80 7.12 3.97
C ILE A 339 -19.19 5.94 4.74
N GLN A 340 -18.26 5.22 4.12
CA GLN A 340 -17.58 4.10 4.76
C GLN A 340 -16.81 4.52 6.02
N ILE A 341 -16.15 5.69 5.99
CA ILE A 341 -15.47 6.24 7.16
C ILE A 341 -16.50 6.49 8.28
N THR A 342 -17.61 7.17 7.99
CA THR A 342 -18.63 7.47 9.01
C THR A 342 -19.30 6.22 9.59
N GLU A 343 -19.52 5.19 8.76
CA GLU A 343 -20.07 3.90 9.22
C GLU A 343 -19.08 3.17 10.14
N LEU A 344 -17.80 3.16 9.77
CA LEU A 344 -16.74 2.57 10.59
C LEU A 344 -16.55 3.31 11.91
N GLU A 345 -16.63 4.64 11.91
CA GLU A 345 -16.59 5.47 13.12
C GLU A 345 -17.75 5.14 14.05
N LEU A 346 -18.99 5.08 13.53
CA LEU A 346 -20.16 4.70 14.32
C LEU A 346 -20.04 3.27 14.89
N SER A 347 -19.58 2.32 14.07
CA SER A 347 -19.36 0.93 14.49
C SER A 347 -18.30 0.83 15.59
N LEU A 348 -17.22 1.60 15.47
CA LEU A 348 -16.17 1.70 16.48
C LEU A 348 -16.70 2.29 17.79
N ASP A 349 -17.54 3.31 17.74
CA ASP A 349 -18.16 3.92 18.92
C ASP A 349 -19.09 2.94 19.65
N VAL A 350 -19.91 2.19 18.90
CA VAL A 350 -20.75 1.13 19.47
C VAL A 350 -19.88 0.05 20.12
N ALA A 351 -18.83 -0.42 19.45
CA ALA A 351 -17.91 -1.41 20.00
C ALA A 351 -17.22 -0.90 21.27
N ASN A 352 -16.76 0.35 21.30
CA ASN A 352 -16.15 0.97 22.47
C ASN A 352 -17.14 1.09 23.64
N LYS A 353 -18.38 1.51 23.38
CA LYS A 353 -19.43 1.55 24.41
C LYS A 353 -19.69 0.17 24.99
N THR A 354 -19.86 -0.85 24.14
CA THR A 354 -20.07 -2.23 24.62
C THR A 354 -18.88 -2.75 25.43
N ASN A 355 -17.65 -2.41 25.04
CA ASN A 355 -16.45 -2.78 25.78
C ASN A 355 -16.43 -2.13 27.17
N ILE A 356 -16.73 -0.84 27.26
CA ILE A 356 -16.84 -0.13 28.54
C ILE A 356 -17.90 -0.77 29.45
N ASP A 357 -19.06 -1.13 28.92
CA ASP A 357 -20.13 -1.75 29.69
C ASP A 357 -19.79 -3.18 30.14
N LEU A 358 -19.09 -3.95 29.30
CA LEU A 358 -18.52 -5.25 29.68
C LEU A 358 -17.47 -5.10 30.79
N GLN A 359 -16.58 -4.10 30.70
CA GLN A 359 -15.60 -3.83 31.75
C GLN A 359 -16.25 -3.46 33.08
N LYS A 360 -17.32 -2.66 33.07
CA LYS A 360 -18.11 -2.37 34.29
C LYS A 360 -18.71 -3.64 34.87
N THR A 361 -19.24 -4.51 34.02
CA THR A 361 -19.82 -5.80 34.42
C THR A 361 -18.76 -6.71 35.05
N ILE A 362 -17.58 -6.82 34.44
CA ILE A 362 -16.44 -7.58 34.97
C ILE A 362 -16.03 -7.05 36.34
N LYS A 363 -15.93 -5.72 36.51
CA LYS A 363 -15.60 -5.10 37.81
C LYS A 363 -16.64 -5.44 38.88
N LYS A 364 -17.94 -5.38 38.54
CA LYS A 364 -19.03 -5.74 39.45
C LYS A 364 -18.95 -7.22 39.86
N GLN A 365 -18.77 -8.12 38.89
CA GLN A 365 -18.65 -9.56 39.16
C GLN A 365 -17.39 -9.88 39.99
N SER A 366 -16.26 -9.20 39.70
CA SER A 366 -15.04 -9.35 40.48
C SER A 366 -15.23 -8.95 41.94
N LEU A 367 -15.99 -7.88 42.21
CA LEU A 367 -16.30 -7.42 43.56
C LEU A 367 -17.21 -8.43 44.29
N GLN A 368 -18.26 -8.90 43.62
CA GLN A 368 -19.15 -9.95 44.16
C GLN A 368 -18.39 -11.23 44.49
N LEU A 369 -17.42 -11.63 43.65
CA LEU A 369 -16.60 -12.81 43.91
C LEU A 369 -15.75 -12.62 45.17
N THR A 370 -15.13 -11.45 45.36
CA THR A 370 -14.38 -11.17 46.59
C THR A 370 -15.25 -11.13 47.85
N GLU A 371 -16.49 -10.64 47.75
CA GLU A 371 -17.45 -10.67 48.86
C GLU A 371 -17.84 -12.12 49.22
N ILE A 372 -18.18 -12.93 48.22
CA ILE A 372 -18.51 -14.36 48.42
C ILE A 372 -17.32 -15.12 49.02
N GLN A 373 -16.10 -14.83 48.55
CA GLN A 373 -14.89 -15.45 49.09
C GLN A 373 -14.68 -15.08 50.56
N SER A 374 -14.87 -13.81 50.93
CA SER A 374 -14.83 -13.36 52.34
C SER A 374 -15.89 -14.07 53.20
N HIS A 375 -17.12 -14.21 52.69
CA HIS A 375 -18.18 -14.94 53.39
C HIS A 375 -17.84 -16.42 53.56
N TYR A 376 -17.23 -17.06 52.56
CA TYR A 376 -16.80 -18.44 52.63
C TYR A 376 -15.73 -18.65 53.70
N ASP A 377 -14.71 -17.78 53.74
CA ASP A 377 -13.63 -17.85 54.73
C ASP A 377 -14.18 -17.70 56.17
N GLU A 378 -15.15 -16.82 56.39
CA GLU A 378 -15.80 -16.66 57.70
C GLU A 378 -16.64 -17.88 58.10
N VAL A 379 -17.41 -18.47 57.17
CA VAL A 379 -18.16 -19.71 57.43
C VAL A 379 -17.22 -20.86 57.74
N GLN A 380 -16.10 -20.98 57.01
CA GLN A 380 -15.08 -21.99 57.27
C GLN A 380 -14.45 -21.81 58.66
N ARG A 381 -14.18 -20.56 59.07
CA ARG A 381 -13.69 -20.24 60.42
C ARG A 381 -14.71 -20.64 61.49
N GLN A 382 -15.99 -20.30 61.30
CA GLN A 382 -17.06 -20.68 62.23
C GLN A 382 -17.23 -22.20 62.33
N LEU A 383 -17.13 -22.92 61.20
CA LEU A 383 -17.15 -24.38 61.18
C LEU A 383 -15.99 -24.98 61.98
N GLN A 384 -14.78 -24.44 61.85
CA GLN A 384 -13.64 -24.93 62.63
C GLN A 384 -13.88 -24.75 64.15
N VAL A 385 -14.40 -23.59 64.55
CA VAL A 385 -14.73 -23.32 65.96
C VAL A 385 -15.79 -24.30 66.49
N THR A 386 -16.83 -24.61 65.71
CA THR A 386 -17.86 -25.57 66.15
C THR A 386 -17.35 -27.00 66.21
N LEU A 387 -16.49 -27.41 65.28
CA LEU A 387 -15.81 -28.71 65.34
C LEU A 387 -14.92 -28.84 66.58
N ASP A 388 -14.17 -27.79 66.93
CA ASP A 388 -13.32 -27.77 68.12
C ASP A 388 -14.18 -27.89 69.40
N GLN A 389 -15.29 -27.14 69.48
CA GLN A 389 -16.26 -27.23 70.59
C GLN A 389 -16.90 -28.63 70.68
N TYR A 390 -17.28 -29.21 69.53
CA TYR A 390 -17.80 -30.57 69.46
C TYR A 390 -16.78 -31.59 69.99
N GLY A 391 -15.50 -31.46 69.62
CA GLY A 391 -14.43 -32.30 70.13
C GLY A 391 -14.24 -32.19 71.66
N VAL A 392 -14.39 -31.00 72.23
CA VAL A 392 -14.40 -30.81 73.70
C VAL A 392 -15.59 -31.52 74.33
N ALA A 393 -16.79 -31.35 73.78
CA ALA A 393 -18.00 -32.02 74.28
C ALA A 393 -17.89 -33.54 74.20
N GLN A 394 -17.34 -34.07 73.11
CA GLN A 394 -17.13 -35.51 72.92
C GLN A 394 -16.16 -36.09 73.96
N ARG A 395 -15.05 -35.41 74.25
CA ARG A 395 -14.13 -35.82 75.33
C ARG A 395 -14.79 -35.78 76.70
N ARG A 396 -15.63 -34.77 76.97
CA ARG A 396 -16.40 -34.69 78.22
C ARG A 396 -17.38 -35.86 78.36
N ILE A 397 -18.08 -36.21 77.28
CA ILE A 397 -18.96 -37.39 77.26
C ILE A 397 -18.16 -38.66 77.57
N GLN A 398 -17.01 -38.87 76.92
CA GLN A 398 -16.16 -40.03 77.19
C GLN A 398 -15.72 -40.13 78.66
N SER A 399 -15.31 -39.02 79.28
CA SER A 399 -14.98 -38.96 80.71
C SER A 399 -16.16 -39.38 81.59
N LEU A 400 -17.34 -38.79 81.35
CA LEU A 400 -18.55 -39.10 82.12
C LEU A 400 -19.01 -40.54 81.91
N THR A 401 -18.87 -41.09 80.69
CA THR A 401 -19.16 -42.50 80.41
C THR A 401 -18.23 -43.41 81.21
N GLY A 402 -16.93 -43.10 81.27
CA GLY A 402 -15.97 -43.82 82.11
C GLY A 402 -16.33 -43.77 83.59
N GLU A 403 -16.65 -42.60 84.13
CA GLU A 403 -17.11 -42.43 85.53
C GLU A 403 -18.35 -43.28 85.84
N VAL A 404 -19.32 -43.35 84.91
CA VAL A 404 -20.53 -44.17 85.07
C VAL A 404 -20.19 -45.66 85.07
N GLU A 405 -19.29 -46.10 84.20
CA GLU A 405 -18.83 -47.50 84.14
C GLU A 405 -18.08 -47.90 85.43
N GLU A 406 -17.25 -47.02 85.97
CA GLU A 406 -16.58 -47.22 87.26
C GLU A 406 -17.58 -47.34 88.42
N ILE A 407 -18.54 -46.43 88.52
CA ILE A 407 -19.60 -46.48 89.56
C ILE A 407 -20.40 -47.79 89.44
N ARG A 408 -20.75 -48.19 88.21
CA ARG A 408 -21.47 -49.44 87.95
C ARG A 408 -20.65 -50.65 88.37
N GLY A 409 -19.36 -50.70 88.02
CA GLY A 409 -18.45 -51.77 88.42
C GLY A 409 -18.32 -51.87 89.95
N ASN A 410 -18.13 -50.75 90.62
CA ASN A 410 -18.08 -50.67 92.09
C ASN A 410 -19.38 -51.16 92.74
N TYR A 411 -20.54 -50.81 92.18
CA TYR A 411 -21.84 -51.28 92.66
C TYR A 411 -22.01 -52.79 92.50
N GLU A 412 -21.63 -53.35 91.34
CA GLU A 412 -21.68 -54.79 91.10
C GLU A 412 -20.74 -55.56 92.05
N GLN A 413 -19.56 -55.00 92.34
CA GLN A 413 -18.62 -55.57 93.31
C GLN A 413 -19.20 -55.55 94.73
N ALA A 414 -19.78 -54.44 95.16
CA ALA A 414 -20.42 -54.33 96.48
C ALA A 414 -21.61 -55.30 96.63
N LEU A 415 -22.41 -55.49 95.56
CA LEU A 415 -23.49 -56.48 95.54
C LEU A 415 -22.96 -57.92 95.68
N ARG A 416 -21.84 -58.25 95.05
CA ARG A 416 -21.21 -59.58 95.19
C ARG A 416 -20.68 -59.80 96.60
N ALA A 417 -20.04 -58.81 97.21
CA ALA A 417 -19.54 -58.91 98.59
C ALA A 417 -20.65 -59.11 99.64
N LYS A 418 -21.90 -58.76 99.30
CA LYS A 418 -23.08 -58.94 100.15
C LYS A 418 -23.73 -60.32 100.03
N ARG A 419 -23.43 -61.08 98.97
CA ARG A 419 -23.88 -62.47 98.79
C ARG A 419 -22.87 -63.41 99.40
#